data_AF-A0A1G1YPB2-F1
#
_entry.id   AF-A0A1G1YPB2-F1
#
_cell.length_a   1.000
_cell.length_b   1.000
_cell.length_c   1.000
_cell.angle_alpha   90.00
_cell.angle_beta   90.00
_cell.angle_gamma   90.00
#
_symmetry.space_group_name_H-M   'P 1'
#
loop_
_entity.id
_entity.type
_entity.pdbx_description
1 polymer ?
#
loop_
_entity_poly.entity_id
_entity_poly.type
_entity_poly.pdbx_seq_one_letter_code
_entity_poly.pdbx_strand_id
1 'polypeptide(L)'
;MIGVGSGLDAIALVLKGLRKVIATDIDPHSLSIAKQNVEANKVKGVIEVRKGSLFDPLSDVKKNGGIDVLYVSPPCMPIPPDQINQFPSSVNGGPDRTKYLEIALKRHLIICTKSEGDCILILHQRLTRKNFSNCWIRITPGKNWHELKCLFQSSFCLSGPS
;
A
#
# COMPACT_ATOMS: atom_id res chain seq x y z
N MET A 1 -5.07 1.79 -4.07
CA MET A 1 -4.51 1.87 -2.70
C MET A 1 -4.93 0.61 -1.96
N ILE A 2 -3.98 -0.09 -1.34
CA ILE A 2 -4.24 -1.29 -0.53
C ILE A 2 -4.00 -0.95 0.94
N GLY A 3 -5.00 -1.24 1.80
CA GLY A 3 -5.01 -0.86 3.21
C GLY A 3 -5.34 0.62 3.37
N VAL A 4 -6.60 1.02 3.16
CA VAL A 4 -7.02 2.43 3.20
C VAL A 4 -6.91 3.04 4.59
N GLY A 5 -7.05 2.25 5.67
CA GLY A 5 -7.03 2.75 7.04
C GLY A 5 -8.05 3.89 7.21
N SER A 6 -7.60 5.04 7.70
CA SER A 6 -8.44 6.25 7.85
C SER A 6 -8.74 6.98 6.53
N GLY A 7 -8.10 6.63 5.42
CA GLY A 7 -8.29 7.26 4.11
C GLY A 7 -7.50 8.56 3.88
N LEU A 8 -6.69 9.02 4.84
CA LEU A 8 -5.94 10.28 4.71
C LEU A 8 -4.94 10.26 3.54
N ASP A 9 -4.21 9.15 3.36
CA ASP A 9 -3.29 9.01 2.23
C ASP A 9 -4.04 9.04 0.89
N ALA A 10 -5.23 8.41 0.82
CA ALA A 10 -6.06 8.42 -0.38
C ALA A 10 -6.47 9.85 -0.75
N ILE A 11 -6.89 10.63 0.26
CA ILE A 11 -7.24 12.05 0.11
C ILE A 11 -6.03 12.85 -0.33
N ALA A 12 -4.88 12.68 0.32
CA ALA A 12 -3.64 13.37 -0.02
C ALA A 12 -3.22 13.10 -1.48
N LEU A 13 -3.38 11.86 -1.96
CA LEU A 13 -3.11 11.51 -3.36
C LEU A 13 -4.04 12.24 -4.33
N VAL A 14 -5.33 12.33 -4.02
CA VAL A 14 -6.29 13.11 -4.83
C VAL A 14 -5.92 14.59 -4.86
N LEU A 15 -5.55 15.17 -3.71
CA LEU A 15 -5.10 16.56 -3.61
C LEU A 15 -3.79 16.81 -4.39
N LYS A 16 -2.97 15.76 -4.60
CA LYS A 16 -1.79 15.80 -5.47
C LYS A 16 -2.09 15.57 -6.96
N GLY A 17 -3.36 15.45 -7.35
CA GLY A 17 -3.78 15.38 -8.75
C GLY A 17 -4.20 14.00 -9.25
N LEU A 18 -4.33 12.99 -8.38
CA LEU A 18 -4.90 11.71 -8.82
C LEU A 18 -6.38 11.89 -9.18
N ARG A 19 -6.74 11.49 -10.41
CA ARG A 19 -8.09 11.64 -10.98
C ARG A 19 -9.07 10.56 -10.54
N LYS A 20 -8.58 9.44 -10.02
CA LYS A 20 -9.38 8.34 -9.47
C LYS A 20 -8.53 7.52 -8.51
N VAL A 21 -9.10 7.17 -7.37
CA VAL A 21 -8.47 6.27 -6.40
C VAL A 21 -9.45 5.17 -6.04
N ILE A 22 -9.06 3.91 -6.25
CA ILE A 22 -9.76 2.76 -5.69
C ILE A 22 -8.96 2.30 -4.47
N ALA A 23 -9.57 2.36 -3.30
CA ALA A 23 -8.95 2.07 -2.01
C ALA A 23 -9.61 0.86 -1.37
N THR A 24 -8.81 -0.11 -0.91
CA THR A 24 -9.31 -1.35 -0.30
C THR A 24 -8.87 -1.48 1.15
N ASP A 25 -9.72 -2.10 1.98
CA ASP A 25 -9.33 -2.56 3.32
C ASP A 25 -10.16 -3.78 3.70
N ILE A 26 -9.60 -4.62 4.58
CA ILE A 26 -10.27 -5.79 5.13
C ILE A 26 -11.12 -5.41 6.34
N ASP A 27 -10.70 -4.39 7.10
CA ASP A 27 -11.33 -3.98 8.34
C ASP A 27 -12.56 -3.08 8.08
N PRO A 28 -13.78 -3.54 8.42
CA PRO A 28 -14.99 -2.73 8.24
C PRO A 28 -14.97 -1.42 9.04
N HIS A 29 -14.26 -1.37 10.17
CA HIS A 29 -14.15 -0.15 10.96
C HIS A 29 -13.34 0.92 10.23
N SER A 30 -12.15 0.54 9.72
CA SER A 30 -11.32 1.39 8.86
C SER A 30 -12.08 1.89 7.63
N LEU A 31 -12.84 1.02 6.95
CA LEU A 31 -13.66 1.43 5.80
C LEU A 31 -14.73 2.47 6.17
N SER A 32 -15.32 2.37 7.36
CA SER A 32 -16.30 3.35 7.86
C SER A 32 -15.63 4.71 8.05
N ILE A 33 -14.49 4.75 8.74
CA ILE A 33 -13.72 5.98 8.97
C ILE A 33 -13.26 6.59 7.64
N ALA A 34 -12.73 5.77 6.72
CA ALA A 34 -12.30 6.23 5.41
C ALA A 34 -13.46 6.88 4.62
N LYS A 35 -14.64 6.28 4.63
CA LYS A 35 -15.83 6.85 3.95
C LYS A 35 -16.23 8.19 4.56
N GLN A 36 -16.25 8.31 5.89
CA GLN A 36 -16.55 9.57 6.57
C GLN A 36 -15.54 10.66 6.20
N ASN A 37 -14.24 10.34 6.19
CA ASN A 37 -13.20 11.28 5.81
C ASN A 37 -13.27 11.68 4.33
N VAL A 38 -13.55 10.74 3.43
CA VAL A 38 -13.76 10.99 2.00
C VAL A 38 -14.93 11.95 1.76
N GLU A 39 -16.02 11.77 2.52
CA GLU A 39 -17.20 12.64 2.45
C GLU A 39 -16.92 14.04 3.04
N ALA A 40 -16.29 14.11 4.22
CA ALA A 40 -15.90 15.36 4.86
C ALA A 40 -14.94 16.20 4.01
N ASN A 41 -14.07 15.55 3.23
CA ASN A 41 -13.13 16.21 2.33
C ASN A 41 -13.68 16.42 0.90
N LYS A 42 -14.97 16.12 0.65
CA LYS A 42 -15.65 16.33 -0.65
C LYS A 42 -14.99 15.63 -1.84
N VAL A 43 -14.32 14.50 -1.61
CA VAL A 43 -13.63 13.71 -2.65
C VAL A 43 -14.32 12.38 -2.97
N LYS A 44 -15.59 12.23 -2.55
CA LYS A 44 -16.42 11.03 -2.79
C LYS A 44 -16.61 10.65 -4.27
N GLY A 45 -16.56 11.64 -5.17
CA GLY A 45 -16.61 11.39 -6.63
C GLY A 45 -15.29 10.88 -7.22
N VAL A 46 -14.20 10.92 -6.45
CA VAL A 46 -12.84 10.58 -6.90
C VAL A 46 -12.31 9.33 -6.20
N ILE A 47 -12.70 9.12 -4.94
CA ILE A 47 -12.25 8.01 -4.10
C ILE A 47 -13.36 6.99 -3.92
N GLU A 48 -13.12 5.78 -4.41
CA GLU A 48 -13.98 4.61 -4.24
C GLU A 48 -13.39 3.67 -3.18
N VAL A 49 -14.14 3.43 -2.10
CA VAL A 49 -13.72 2.58 -0.98
C VAL A 49 -14.41 1.21 -1.07
N ARG A 50 -13.62 0.13 -1.20
CA ARG A 50 -14.11 -1.25 -1.34
C ARG A 50 -13.64 -2.13 -0.19
N LYS A 51 -14.53 -3.02 0.29
CA LYS A 51 -14.16 -4.03 1.29
C LYS A 51 -13.52 -5.24 0.62
N GLY A 52 -12.40 -5.71 1.18
CA GLY A 52 -11.86 -7.04 0.91
C GLY A 52 -10.36 -7.11 1.07
N SER A 53 -9.82 -8.32 0.88
CA SER A 53 -8.40 -8.58 1.07
C SER A 53 -7.61 -8.16 -0.15
N LEU A 54 -6.63 -7.27 0.06
CA LEU A 54 -5.65 -6.90 -0.96
C LEU A 54 -6.33 -6.53 -2.29
N PHE A 55 -6.12 -7.40 -3.29
CA PHE A 55 -6.46 -7.24 -4.69
C PHE A 55 -7.80 -7.88 -5.08
N ASP A 56 -8.42 -8.67 -4.19
CA ASP A 56 -9.66 -9.38 -4.48
C ASP A 56 -10.79 -8.44 -4.93
N PRO A 57 -10.95 -7.23 -4.35
CA PRO A 57 -11.97 -6.26 -4.78
C PRO A 57 -11.67 -5.54 -6.10
N LEU A 58 -10.60 -5.90 -6.82
CA LEU A 58 -10.10 -5.18 -8.01
C LEU A 58 -10.15 -6.03 -9.29
N SER A 59 -10.91 -7.13 -9.28
CA SER A 59 -11.04 -8.03 -10.43
C SER A 59 -11.65 -7.37 -11.67
N ASP A 60 -12.58 -6.43 -11.48
CA ASP A 60 -13.16 -5.56 -12.51
C ASP A 60 -12.15 -4.54 -13.06
N VAL A 61 -11.28 -4.02 -12.20
CA VAL A 61 -10.28 -3.01 -12.58
C VAL A 61 -9.34 -3.55 -13.65
N LYS A 62 -8.91 -4.80 -13.52
CA LYS A 62 -8.07 -5.46 -14.54
C LYS A 62 -8.77 -5.51 -15.90
N LYS A 63 -10.07 -5.83 -15.93
CA LYS A 63 -10.85 -5.92 -17.18
C LYS A 63 -11.04 -4.56 -17.84
N ASN A 64 -11.04 -3.48 -17.04
CA ASN A 64 -11.28 -2.12 -17.48
C ASN A 64 -9.99 -1.32 -17.74
N GLY A 65 -8.90 -2.01 -18.12
CA GLY A 65 -7.64 -1.35 -18.46
C GLY A 65 -6.67 -1.14 -17.30
N GLY A 66 -6.95 -1.66 -16.11
CA GLY A 66 -6.05 -1.78 -14.95
C GLY A 66 -5.74 -0.47 -14.22
N ILE A 67 -4.56 -0.40 -13.59
CA ILE A 67 -4.13 0.75 -12.77
C ILE A 67 -2.81 1.35 -13.29
N ASP A 68 -2.71 2.67 -13.16
CA ASP A 68 -1.45 3.41 -13.41
C ASP A 68 -0.53 3.39 -12.17
N VAL A 69 -1.09 3.40 -10.95
CA VAL A 69 -0.32 3.53 -9.71
C VAL A 69 -0.85 2.57 -8.64
N LEU A 70 0.06 1.86 -7.96
CA LEU A 70 -0.25 0.99 -6.83
C LEU A 70 0.34 1.56 -5.53
N TYR A 71 -0.46 2.29 -4.77
CA TYR A 71 -0.09 2.69 -3.41
C TYR A 71 -0.36 1.56 -2.41
N VAL A 72 0.62 1.20 -1.58
CA VAL A 72 0.47 0.22 -0.50
C VAL A 72 1.20 0.77 0.71
N SER A 73 0.51 0.95 1.83
CA SER A 73 1.16 1.26 3.11
C SER A 73 1.00 0.04 4.02
N PRO A 74 1.79 -1.04 3.82
CA PRO A 74 1.57 -2.27 4.53
C PRO A 74 1.97 -2.13 6.01
N PRO A 75 1.43 -2.99 6.89
CA PRO A 75 1.99 -3.19 8.22
C PRO A 75 3.49 -3.50 8.13
N CYS A 76 4.33 -2.81 8.90
CA CYS A 76 5.79 -2.90 8.79
C CYS A 76 6.52 -2.95 10.14
N MET A 77 5.81 -3.07 11.28
CA MET A 77 6.48 -3.26 12.56
C MET A 77 7.01 -4.69 12.68
N PRO A 78 8.25 -4.88 13.15
CA PRO A 78 8.75 -6.21 13.45
C PRO A 78 8.05 -6.68 14.71
N ILE A 79 7.33 -7.80 14.61
CA ILE A 79 6.64 -8.39 15.76
C ILE A 79 7.20 -9.79 15.97
N PRO A 80 7.82 -10.08 17.13
CA PRO A 80 8.24 -11.43 17.48
C PRO A 80 7.07 -12.42 17.39
N PRO A 81 7.30 -13.67 16.92
CA PRO A 81 6.22 -14.65 16.76
C PRO A 81 5.39 -14.90 18.03
N ASP A 82 6.02 -14.82 19.20
CA ASP A 82 5.41 -14.97 20.53
C ASP A 82 4.55 -13.76 20.96
N GLN A 83 4.67 -12.63 20.27
CA GLN A 83 3.96 -11.39 20.60
C GLN A 83 2.88 -10.99 19.59
N ILE A 84 2.62 -11.82 18.57
CA ILE A 84 1.66 -11.50 17.49
C ILE A 84 0.27 -11.11 18.02
N ASN A 85 -0.20 -11.75 19.10
CA ASN A 85 -1.52 -11.49 19.68
C ASN A 85 -1.59 -10.22 20.54
N GLN A 86 -0.45 -9.57 20.82
CA GLN A 86 -0.37 -8.37 21.67
C GLN A 86 -0.49 -7.07 20.87
N PHE A 87 -0.44 -7.15 19.54
CA PHE A 87 -0.47 -5.99 18.66
C PHE A 87 -1.56 -6.11 17.61
N PRO A 88 -2.17 -4.98 17.18
CA PRO A 88 -3.09 -4.98 16.05
C PRO A 88 -2.45 -5.59 14.79
N SER A 89 -3.23 -6.36 14.03
CA SER A 89 -2.78 -6.91 12.74
C SER A 89 -2.36 -5.82 11.75
N SER A 90 -2.88 -4.61 11.88
CA SER A 90 -2.55 -3.43 11.08
C SER A 90 -1.11 -2.93 11.25
N VAL A 91 -0.39 -3.35 12.31
CA VAL A 91 1.01 -2.98 12.51
C VAL A 91 1.98 -4.13 12.25
N ASN A 92 1.52 -5.39 12.26
CA ASN A 92 2.38 -6.57 12.15
C ASN A 92 2.98 -6.78 10.75
N GLY A 93 4.25 -6.40 10.56
CA GLY A 93 4.97 -6.64 9.30
C GLY A 93 5.62 -8.02 9.17
N GLY A 94 5.48 -8.89 10.18
CA GLY A 94 6.23 -10.13 10.32
C GLY A 94 7.68 -9.91 10.81
N PRO A 95 8.46 -10.99 10.96
CA PRO A 95 9.79 -10.95 11.58
C PRO A 95 10.78 -10.04 10.85
N ASP A 96 10.69 -9.95 9.52
CA ASP A 96 11.57 -9.14 8.67
C ASP A 96 10.90 -7.87 8.11
N ARG A 97 9.67 -7.57 8.56
CA ARG A 97 8.84 -6.43 8.13
C ARG A 97 8.38 -6.48 6.67
N THR A 98 8.62 -7.57 5.94
CA THR A 98 8.34 -7.66 4.50
C THR A 98 7.12 -8.51 4.14
N LYS A 99 6.48 -9.18 5.10
CA LYS A 99 5.43 -10.19 4.83
C LYS A 99 4.32 -9.68 3.89
N TYR A 100 3.71 -8.55 4.23
CA TYR A 100 2.61 -7.99 3.43
C TYR A 100 3.10 -7.25 2.17
N LEU A 101 4.33 -6.75 2.22
CA LEU A 101 4.99 -6.17 1.06
C LEU A 101 5.27 -7.21 -0.02
N GLU A 102 5.78 -8.38 0.35
CA GLU A 102 6.03 -9.49 -0.56
C GLU A 102 4.75 -9.97 -1.23
N ILE A 103 3.65 -10.07 -0.47
CA ILE A 103 2.35 -10.44 -1.03
C ILE A 103 1.87 -9.38 -2.02
N ALA A 104 1.98 -8.09 -1.66
CA ALA A 104 1.62 -6.99 -2.54
C ALA A 104 2.43 -7.03 -3.84
N LEU A 105 3.74 -7.24 -3.72
CA LEU A 105 4.69 -7.32 -4.84
C LEU A 105 4.57 -8.61 -5.66
N LYS A 106 4.15 -9.74 -5.12
CA LYS A 106 3.90 -10.93 -5.95
C LYS A 106 2.59 -10.82 -6.72
N ARG A 107 1.59 -10.15 -6.15
CA ARG A 107 0.25 -10.06 -6.74
C ARG A 107 0.02 -8.78 -7.56
N HIS A 108 0.92 -7.79 -7.56
CA HIS A 108 0.73 -6.55 -8.34
C HIS A 108 0.56 -6.79 -9.86
N LEU A 109 1.33 -7.74 -10.43
CA LEU A 109 1.24 -8.12 -11.85
C LEU A 109 -0.14 -8.68 -12.22
N ILE A 110 -0.97 -9.07 -11.25
CA ILE A 110 -2.33 -9.51 -11.51
C ILE A 110 -3.19 -8.35 -12.01
N ILE A 111 -2.94 -7.11 -11.58
CA ILE A 111 -3.84 -5.95 -11.84
C ILE A 111 -3.17 -4.85 -12.65
N CYS A 112 -1.84 -4.78 -12.65
CA CYS A 112 -1.11 -3.90 -13.55
C CYS A 112 -1.25 -4.41 -15.00
N THR A 113 -1.83 -3.59 -15.87
CA THR A 113 -2.19 -3.95 -17.26
C THR A 113 -1.30 -3.32 -18.31
N LYS A 114 -0.53 -2.28 -17.97
CA LYS A 114 0.34 -1.64 -18.95
C LYS A 114 1.69 -2.34 -19.00
N SER A 115 2.02 -2.89 -20.16
CA SER A 115 3.35 -3.37 -20.55
C SER A 115 4.45 -2.31 -20.43
N GLU A 116 4.07 -1.05 -20.19
CA GLU A 116 4.95 0.13 -20.10
C GLU A 116 4.58 1.07 -18.92
N GLY A 117 3.63 0.67 -18.06
CA GLY A 117 3.15 1.52 -16.97
C GLY A 117 3.99 1.36 -15.72
N ASP A 118 4.47 2.48 -15.19
CA ASP A 118 5.18 2.52 -13.92
C ASP A 118 4.22 2.21 -12.77
N CYS A 119 4.23 0.97 -12.30
CA CYS A 119 3.59 0.68 -11.04
C CYS A 119 4.46 1.31 -9.93
N ILE A 120 4.15 2.56 -9.58
CA ILE A 120 4.85 3.26 -8.50
C ILE A 120 4.32 2.70 -7.18
N LEU A 121 5.13 1.86 -6.55
CA LEU A 121 4.89 1.38 -5.20
C LEU A 121 5.42 2.43 -4.23
N ILE A 122 4.49 3.07 -3.53
CA ILE A 122 4.79 4.07 -2.52
C ILE A 122 4.64 3.37 -1.19
N LEU A 123 5.77 3.14 -0.54
CA LEU A 123 5.82 2.58 0.79
C LEU A 123 6.04 3.77 1.72
N HIS A 124 4.96 4.22 2.34
CA HIS A 124 5.09 5.19 3.43
C HIS A 124 5.70 4.44 4.63
N GLN A 125 6.77 4.97 5.23
CA GLN A 125 7.03 5.05 6.69
C GLN A 125 8.48 5.51 7.00
N ARG A 126 8.60 6.68 7.62
CA ARG A 126 9.64 6.98 8.63
C ARG A 126 9.13 8.05 9.60
N LEU A 127 8.70 7.65 10.81
CA LEU A 127 8.58 8.56 11.96
C LEU A 127 9.94 8.60 12.68
N THR A 128 10.91 9.28 12.08
CA THR A 128 12.08 9.77 12.82
C THR A 128 11.97 11.27 12.93
N ARG A 129 12.17 11.83 14.13
CA ARG A 129 12.00 13.25 14.54
C ARG A 129 12.61 14.32 13.59
N LYS A 130 13.32 13.96 12.52
CA LYS A 130 14.11 14.89 11.71
C LYS A 130 13.95 14.84 10.19
N ASN A 131 13.26 13.89 9.54
CA ASN A 131 13.02 13.97 8.09
C ASN A 131 11.92 12.99 7.60
N PHE A 132 10.96 13.49 6.82
CA PHE A 132 10.03 12.70 6.02
C PHE A 132 10.72 12.29 4.72
N SER A 133 11.15 11.03 4.61
CA SER A 133 11.65 10.47 3.34
C SER A 133 10.61 9.52 2.76
N ASN A 134 9.92 9.96 1.71
CA ASN A 134 9.08 9.07 0.91
C ASN A 134 10.00 8.17 0.06
N CYS A 135 9.90 6.86 0.20
CA CYS A 135 10.56 5.92 -0.71
C CYS A 135 9.56 5.49 -1.78
N TRP A 136 9.95 5.70 -3.03
CA TRP A 136 9.18 5.36 -4.21
C TRP A 136 9.95 4.26 -4.93
N ILE A 137 9.34 3.08 -5.07
CA ILE A 137 9.90 2.02 -5.89
C ILE A 137 9.12 2.04 -7.19
N ARG A 138 9.79 2.46 -8.26
CA ARG A 138 9.28 2.30 -9.62
C ARG A 138 9.38 0.83 -9.99
N ILE A 139 8.26 0.14 -10.06
CA ILE A 139 8.20 -1.25 -10.53
C ILE A 139 8.02 -1.20 -12.04
N THR A 140 9.09 -1.48 -12.77
CA THR A 140 9.06 -1.68 -14.21
C THR A 140 8.74 -3.14 -14.54
N PRO A 141 7.98 -3.41 -15.61
CA PRO A 141 7.78 -4.76 -16.11
C PRO A 141 9.13 -5.50 -16.29
N GLY A 142 9.19 -6.77 -15.87
CA GLY A 142 10.38 -7.61 -15.97
C GLY A 142 11.30 -7.66 -14.74
N LYS A 143 11.13 -6.76 -13.75
CA LYS A 143 11.90 -6.87 -12.49
C LYS A 143 11.41 -8.04 -11.64
N ASN A 144 12.35 -8.86 -11.17
CA ASN A 144 12.04 -10.00 -10.32
C ASN A 144 11.97 -9.61 -8.82
N TRP A 145 11.42 -10.50 -7.99
CA TRP A 145 11.27 -10.27 -6.55
C TRP A 145 12.60 -9.95 -5.85
N HIS A 146 13.70 -10.59 -6.25
CA HIS A 146 14.99 -10.39 -5.63
C HIS A 146 15.48 -8.94 -5.86
N GLU A 147 15.35 -8.44 -7.08
CA GLU A 147 15.71 -7.06 -7.43
C GLU A 147 14.85 -6.03 -6.67
N LEU A 148 13.53 -6.28 -6.58
CA LEU A 148 12.62 -5.41 -5.84
C LEU A 148 12.88 -5.45 -4.33
N LYS A 149 13.22 -6.62 -3.78
CA LYS A 149 13.58 -6.79 -2.36
C LYS A 149 14.90 -6.08 -2.04
N CYS A 150 15.92 -6.20 -2.90
CA CYS A 150 17.18 -5.48 -2.73
C CYS A 150 16.98 -3.96 -2.76
N LEU A 151 16.20 -3.44 -3.74
CA LEU A 151 15.85 -2.01 -3.82
C LEU A 151 15.09 -1.54 -2.57
N PHE A 152 14.17 -2.36 -2.06
CA PHE A 152 13.46 -2.06 -0.82
C PHE A 152 14.41 -2.03 0.38
N GLN A 153 15.24 -3.05 0.58
CA GLN A 153 16.18 -3.13 1.70
C GLN A 153 17.21 -2.00 1.69
N SER A 154 17.72 -1.61 0.52
CA SER A 154 18.67 -0.50 0.37
C SER A 154 18.02 0.86 0.62
N SER A 155 16.76 1.06 0.18
CA SER A 155 16.05 2.34 0.35
C SER A 155 15.55 2.56 1.77
N PHE A 156 15.23 1.48 2.50
CA PHE A 156 14.65 1.54 3.84
C PHE A 156 15.68 1.38 4.97
N CYS A 157 16.99 1.25 4.67
CA CYS A 157 18.04 0.99 5.67
C CYS A 157 17.59 -0.10 6.66
N LEU A 158 17.12 -1.23 6.14
CA LEU A 158 16.80 -2.40 6.95
C LEU A 158 18.10 -3.12 7.36
N SER A 159 19.09 -2.38 7.86
CA SER A 159 20.16 -2.98 8.64
C SER A 159 19.50 -3.58 9.88
N GLY A 160 19.69 -4.88 10.09
CA GLY A 160 19.25 -5.57 11.30
C GLY A 160 19.81 -4.88 12.55
N PRO A 161 19.28 -5.20 13.75
CA PRO A 161 19.92 -4.75 14.97
C PRO A 161 21.36 -5.27 14.97
N SER A 162 22.31 -4.35 14.93
CA SER A 162 23.70 -4.55 15.32
C SER A 162 23.78 -4.85 16.81
#